data_AF-A0A958RVV6-F1
#
_entry.id   AF-A0A958RVV6-F1
#
_cell.length_a   1.000
_cell.length_b   1.000
_cell.length_c   1.000
_cell.angle_alpha   90.00
_cell.angle_beta   90.00
_cell.angle_gamma   90.00
#
_symmetry.space_group_name_H-M   'P 1'
#
loop_
_entity.id
_entity.type
_entity.pdbx_description
1 polymer ?
#
loop_
_entity_poly.entity_id
_entity_poly.type
_entity_poly.pdbx_seq_one_letter_code
_entity_poly.pdbx_strand_id
1 'polypeptide(L)'
;MKKICFSLLLALGTYAGAWAQADSDCFTKWAVLFEKRGSEPVPDGEYENAIISIRKNIYDEETGLTETIINCYSGKAVVEGGKVTGMFLRLVDNSYEKIDRDYKYNIDAVVENGISKTRVTKSNELINVIFPDKLKPKKQAYQEAPPPPQYAEE
;
A
#
# COMPACT_ATOMS: atom_id res chain seq x y z
N MET A 1 -4.38 14.45 65.47
CA MET A 1 -4.82 15.56 64.61
C MET A 1 -3.85 15.71 63.45
N LYS A 2 -4.38 15.80 62.22
CA LYS A 2 -3.72 16.17 60.94
C LYS A 2 -2.63 15.20 60.45
N LYS A 3 -2.91 14.20 59.59
CA LYS A 3 -3.46 14.20 58.22
C LYS A 3 -2.57 14.92 57.18
N ILE A 4 -2.24 14.19 56.10
CA ILE A 4 -2.07 14.64 54.69
C ILE A 4 -0.68 15.31 54.42
N CYS A 5 0.15 14.94 53.44
CA CYS A 5 -0.08 14.34 52.11
C CYS A 5 1.20 13.63 51.60
N PHE A 6 1.13 12.34 51.29
CA PHE A 6 2.10 11.64 50.46
C PHE A 6 1.31 11.01 49.31
N SER A 7 1.18 11.74 48.20
CA SER A 7 0.53 11.25 46.98
C SER A 7 0.87 12.20 45.84
N LEU A 8 2.08 12.06 45.30
CA LEU A 8 2.40 12.54 43.96
C LEU A 8 1.78 11.53 43.00
N LEU A 9 0.51 11.76 42.62
CA LEU A 9 -0.19 10.92 41.65
C LEU A 9 0.51 11.02 40.30
N LEU A 10 1.01 9.87 39.89
CA LEU A 10 1.49 9.50 38.57
C LEU A 10 0.40 9.82 37.53
N ALA A 11 0.56 10.90 36.78
CA ALA A 11 -0.22 11.15 35.57
C ALA A 11 0.33 10.27 34.43
N LEU A 12 0.11 8.95 34.54
CA LEU A 12 0.17 8.03 33.42
C LEU A 12 -1.25 7.88 32.89
N GLY A 13 -1.62 8.73 31.95
CA GLY A 13 -2.97 8.77 31.37
C GLY A 13 -2.93 9.10 29.90
N THR A 14 -2.83 8.04 29.09
CA THR A 14 -3.25 7.96 27.68
C THR A 14 -2.64 8.98 26.71
N TYR A 15 -1.45 8.65 26.18
CA TYR A 15 -1.21 8.94 24.77
C TYR A 15 -2.10 7.98 23.97
N ALA A 16 -3.35 8.40 23.73
CA ALA A 16 -4.14 7.82 22.67
C ALA A 16 -3.29 7.93 21.41
N GLY A 17 -2.97 6.78 20.80
CA GLY A 17 -2.23 6.72 19.55
C GLY A 17 -2.96 7.54 18.51
N ALA A 18 -2.51 8.78 18.34
CA ALA A 18 -2.79 9.58 17.16
C ALA A 18 -2.03 8.91 16.00
N TRP A 19 -2.56 7.80 15.51
CA TRP A 19 -2.38 7.43 14.11
C TRP A 19 -3.14 8.47 13.31
N ALA A 20 -2.62 9.70 13.28
CA ALA A 20 -2.90 10.60 12.20
C ALA A 20 -2.55 9.81 10.95
N GLN A 21 -3.56 9.42 10.17
CA GLN A 21 -3.34 9.13 8.77
C GLN A 21 -2.86 10.44 8.16
N ALA A 22 -1.56 10.71 8.32
CA ALA A 22 -0.87 11.65 7.46
C ALA A 22 -1.25 11.24 6.03
N ASP A 23 -1.58 12.23 5.21
CA ASP A 23 -1.90 12.06 3.80
C ASP A 23 -0.80 11.25 3.12
N SER A 24 -0.95 9.93 3.15
CA SER A 24 0.00 9.01 2.57
C SER A 24 -0.16 9.10 1.07
N ASP A 25 0.97 9.12 0.37
CA ASP A 25 0.99 9.07 -1.07
C ASP A 25 0.27 7.82 -1.60
N CYS A 26 -0.10 7.84 -2.88
CA CYS A 26 -0.93 6.80 -3.48
C CYS A 26 -0.32 5.39 -3.36
N PHE A 27 1.01 5.27 -3.47
CA PHE A 27 1.68 3.97 -3.33
C PHE A 27 1.61 3.49 -1.89
N THR A 28 1.93 4.34 -0.93
CA THR A 28 1.91 4.02 0.50
C THR A 28 0.52 3.55 0.94
N LYS A 29 -0.55 4.21 0.45
CA LYS A 29 -1.93 3.79 0.72
C LYS A 29 -2.20 2.35 0.27
N TRP A 30 -1.76 1.97 -0.93
CA TRP A 30 -1.91 0.59 -1.42
C TRP A 30 -1.02 -0.39 -0.68
N ALA A 31 0.25 -0.06 -0.45
CA ALA A 31 1.20 -0.91 0.25
C ALA A 31 0.69 -1.30 1.64
N VAL A 32 0.18 -0.33 2.41
CA VAL A 32 -0.41 -0.57 3.74
C VAL A 32 -1.64 -1.47 3.67
N LEU A 33 -2.49 -1.32 2.64
CA LEU A 33 -3.66 -2.18 2.46
C LEU A 33 -3.25 -3.63 2.18
N PHE A 34 -2.29 -3.85 1.28
CA PHE A 34 -1.78 -5.17 0.95
C PHE A 34 -1.02 -5.81 2.12
N GLU A 35 -0.22 -5.05 2.86
CA GLU A 35 0.43 -5.53 4.08
C GLU A 35 -0.59 -6.02 5.11
N LYS A 36 -1.66 -5.24 5.32
CA LYS A 36 -2.70 -5.55 6.31
C LYS A 36 -3.61 -6.70 5.92
N ARG A 37 -4.01 -6.79 4.64
CA ARG A 37 -5.06 -7.71 4.18
C ARG A 37 -4.50 -8.92 3.44
N GLY A 38 -3.31 -8.79 2.88
CA GLY A 38 -2.75 -9.75 1.93
C GLY A 38 -3.37 -9.63 0.53
N SER A 39 -2.80 -10.38 -0.40
CA SER A 39 -3.28 -10.52 -1.77
C SER A 39 -3.79 -11.93 -2.04
N GLU A 40 -4.79 -12.04 -2.91
CA GLU A 40 -5.03 -13.24 -3.70
C GLU A 40 -3.87 -13.46 -4.68
N PRO A 41 -3.63 -14.70 -5.16
CA PRO A 41 -2.62 -14.96 -6.17
C PRO A 41 -2.81 -14.10 -7.42
N VAL A 42 -1.70 -13.63 -8.00
CA VAL A 42 -1.65 -12.94 -9.28
C VAL A 42 -1.14 -13.92 -10.34
N PRO A 43 -2.03 -14.70 -10.99
CA PRO A 43 -1.61 -15.63 -12.04
C PRO A 43 -1.07 -14.90 -13.27
N ASP A 44 -0.47 -15.66 -14.18
CA ASP A 44 -0.06 -15.13 -15.48
C ASP A 44 -1.28 -14.65 -16.28
N GLY A 45 -1.13 -13.54 -16.99
CA GLY A 45 -2.20 -12.92 -17.78
C GLY A 45 -2.07 -11.41 -17.94
N GLU A 46 -3.07 -10.82 -18.61
CA GLU A 46 -3.22 -9.37 -18.76
C GLU A 46 -4.18 -8.80 -17.72
N TYR A 47 -3.82 -7.64 -17.15
CA TYR A 47 -4.57 -6.96 -16.10
C TYR A 47 -4.85 -5.52 -16.52
N GLU A 48 -6.10 -5.20 -16.84
CA GLU A 48 -6.48 -3.86 -17.35
C GLU A 48 -6.66 -2.78 -16.27
N ASN A 49 -6.78 -3.20 -15.00
CA ASN A 49 -6.97 -2.33 -13.85
C ASN A 49 -5.70 -2.22 -12.99
N ALA A 50 -4.52 -2.38 -13.60
CA ALA A 50 -3.26 -2.22 -12.90
C ALA A 50 -3.02 -0.75 -12.54
N ILE A 51 -2.34 -0.51 -11.42
CA ILE A 51 -1.87 0.81 -11.03
C ILE A 51 -0.36 0.84 -11.14
N ILE A 52 0.18 1.76 -11.94
CA ILE A 52 1.62 1.95 -12.09
C ILE A 52 2.03 3.12 -11.20
N SER A 53 2.82 2.83 -10.17
CA SER A 53 3.43 3.84 -9.31
C SER A 53 4.82 4.21 -9.86
N ILE A 54 5.05 5.49 -10.12
CA ILE A 54 6.36 6.05 -10.49
C ILE A 54 6.75 7.06 -9.42
N ARG A 55 7.87 6.79 -8.73
CA ARG A 55 8.41 7.65 -7.69
C ARG A 55 9.77 8.19 -8.10
N LYS A 56 10.03 9.46 -7.85
CA LYS A 56 11.32 10.10 -8.17
C LYS A 56 11.72 11.04 -7.06
N ASN A 57 12.96 10.92 -6.61
CA ASN A 57 13.56 11.86 -5.70
C ASN A 57 14.14 13.02 -6.52
N ILE A 58 13.77 14.25 -6.16
CA ILE A 58 14.28 15.47 -6.77
C ILE A 58 14.99 16.25 -5.68
N TYR A 59 16.24 16.58 -5.94
CA TYR A 59 17.01 17.48 -5.08
C TYR A 59 16.73 18.91 -5.51
N ASP A 60 16.33 19.74 -4.55
CA ASP A 60 16.16 21.17 -4.72
C ASP A 60 17.42 21.87 -4.19
N GLU A 61 18.16 22.51 -5.10
CA GLU A 61 19.41 23.20 -4.79
C GLU A 61 19.19 24.49 -3.98
N GLU A 62 18.03 25.14 -4.10
CA GLU A 62 17.71 26.39 -3.40
C GLU A 62 17.36 26.12 -1.94
N THR A 63 16.55 25.09 -1.68
CA THR A 63 16.15 24.71 -0.32
C THR A 63 17.13 23.72 0.33
N GLY A 64 17.96 23.05 -0.46
CA GLY A 64 18.88 22.00 -0.01
C GLY A 64 18.16 20.71 0.41
N LEU A 65 16.88 20.56 0.09
CA LEU A 65 16.04 19.43 0.49
C LEU A 65 15.84 18.46 -0.67
N THR A 66 15.52 17.20 -0.34
CA THR A 66 15.10 16.21 -1.34
C THR A 66 13.61 15.96 -1.19
N GLU A 67 12.86 16.24 -2.25
CA GLU A 67 11.44 15.94 -2.34
C GLU A 67 11.22 14.63 -3.09
N THR A 68 10.26 13.82 -2.65
CA THR A 68 9.86 12.61 -3.35
C THR A 68 8.54 12.87 -4.06
N ILE A 69 8.58 12.93 -5.39
CA ILE A 69 7.37 13.01 -6.21
C ILE A 69 6.85 11.60 -6.44
N ILE A 70 5.59 11.36 -6.14
CA ILE A 70 4.94 10.06 -6.23
C ILE A 70 3.69 10.21 -7.09
N ASN A 71 3.70 9.55 -8.25
CA ASN A 71 2.56 9.54 -9.16
C ASN A 71 2.05 8.11 -9.34
N CYS A 72 0.74 7.91 -9.24
CA CYS A 72 0.09 6.66 -9.59
C CYS A 72 -0.81 6.88 -10.80
N TYR A 73 -0.66 6.02 -11.79
CA TYR A 73 -1.43 6.06 -13.03
C TYR A 73 -2.22 4.77 -13.18
N SER A 74 -3.45 4.88 -13.68
CA SER A 74 -4.19 3.73 -14.17
C SER A 74 -3.52 3.18 -15.42
N GLY A 75 -3.56 1.87 -15.60
CA GLY A 75 -2.95 1.26 -16.75
C GLY A 75 -3.16 -0.25 -16.79
N LYS A 76 -2.43 -0.90 -17.69
CA LYS A 76 -2.44 -2.36 -17.78
C LYS A 76 -1.06 -2.96 -17.55
N ALA A 77 -1.05 -4.20 -17.08
CA ALA A 77 0.17 -4.96 -16.88
C ALA A 77 0.02 -6.37 -17.44
N VAL A 78 1.13 -6.91 -17.93
CA VAL A 78 1.24 -8.31 -18.38
C VAL A 78 2.12 -9.04 -17.37
N VAL A 79 1.63 -10.18 -16.87
CA VAL A 79 2.35 -11.05 -15.93
C VAL A 79 2.64 -12.38 -16.60
N GLU A 80 3.90 -12.80 -16.59
CA GLU A 80 4.35 -14.09 -17.11
C GLU A 80 5.39 -14.69 -16.14
N GLY A 81 5.23 -15.95 -15.77
CA GLY A 81 6.07 -16.61 -14.76
C GLY A 81 6.09 -15.88 -13.41
N GLY A 82 4.98 -15.25 -13.02
CA GLY A 82 4.87 -14.44 -11.79
C GLY A 82 5.66 -13.12 -11.82
N LYS A 83 6.10 -12.67 -12.99
CA LYS A 83 6.86 -11.43 -13.18
C LYS A 83 6.09 -10.48 -14.09
N VAL A 84 6.17 -9.18 -13.82
CA VAL A 84 5.65 -8.18 -14.76
C VAL A 84 6.59 -8.10 -15.96
N THR A 85 6.09 -8.46 -17.14
CA THR A 85 6.82 -8.39 -18.42
C THR A 85 6.35 -7.24 -19.31
N GLY A 86 5.17 -6.67 -19.04
CA GLY A 86 4.65 -5.50 -19.74
C GLY A 86 3.99 -4.51 -18.79
N MET A 87 4.21 -3.21 -19.02
CA MET A 87 3.59 -2.11 -18.28
C MET A 87 3.11 -1.05 -19.27
N PHE A 88 1.89 -0.57 -19.08
CA PHE A 88 1.28 0.39 -19.99
C PHE A 88 0.44 1.40 -19.20
N LEU A 89 0.62 2.69 -19.47
CA LEU A 89 -0.20 3.75 -18.89
C LEU A 89 -1.47 3.95 -19.72
N ARG A 90 -2.62 4.08 -19.07
CA ARG A 90 -3.87 4.45 -19.75
C ARG A 90 -3.89 5.96 -19.96
N LEU A 91 -4.09 6.38 -21.21
CA LEU A 91 -4.27 7.78 -21.60
C LEU A 91 -5.73 8.21 -21.43
N VAL A 92 -5.98 9.52 -21.48
CA VAL A 92 -7.33 10.10 -21.29
C VAL A 92 -8.33 9.63 -22.35
N ASP A 93 -7.86 9.30 -23.54
CA ASP A 93 -8.66 8.74 -24.64
C ASP A 93 -8.88 7.21 -24.52
N ASN A 94 -8.47 6.61 -23.40
CA ASN A 94 -8.46 5.16 -23.12
C ASN A 94 -7.50 4.32 -23.96
N SER A 95 -6.63 4.94 -24.77
CA SER A 95 -5.52 4.23 -25.39
C SER A 95 -4.41 3.95 -24.35
N TYR A 96 -3.43 3.13 -24.74
CA TYR A 96 -2.36 2.69 -23.86
C TYR A 96 -0.99 3.10 -24.40
N GLU A 97 -0.18 3.72 -23.55
CA GLU A 97 1.23 4.01 -23.82
C GLU A 97 2.10 2.97 -23.11
N LYS A 98 2.94 2.26 -23.86
CA LYS A 98 3.87 1.29 -23.26
C LYS A 98 4.98 2.02 -22.50
N ILE A 99 5.23 1.60 -21.27
CA ILE A 99 6.39 2.06 -20.51
C ILE A 99 7.62 1.29 -21.01
N ASP A 100 8.50 2.00 -21.69
CA ASP A 100 9.82 1.50 -22.09
C ASP A 100 10.89 2.39 -21.46
N ARG A 101 11.60 1.84 -20.46
CA ARG A 101 12.59 2.56 -19.66
C ARG A 101 13.89 1.77 -19.61
N ASP A 102 15.01 2.48 -19.63
CA ASP A 102 16.30 1.89 -19.31
C ASP A 102 16.41 1.64 -17.80
N TYR A 103 16.69 0.40 -17.42
CA TYR A 103 16.84 0.00 -16.03
C TYR A 103 18.30 -0.05 -15.60
N LYS A 104 18.57 0.33 -14.34
CA LYS A 104 19.91 0.28 -13.73
C LYS A 104 20.37 -1.15 -13.46
N TYR A 105 19.44 -2.00 -13.08
CA TYR A 105 19.71 -3.36 -12.64
C TYR A 105 18.86 -4.34 -13.44
N ASN A 106 19.43 -5.50 -13.72
CA ASN A 106 18.72 -6.62 -14.33
C ASN A 106 17.98 -7.41 -13.26
N ILE A 107 16.97 -6.78 -12.64
CA ILE A 107 16.15 -7.37 -11.57
C ILE A 107 14.74 -7.53 -12.10
N ASP A 108 14.19 -8.74 -12.04
CA ASP A 108 12.82 -9.00 -12.46
C ASP A 108 11.79 -8.29 -11.57
N ALA A 109 10.72 -7.79 -12.19
CA ALA A 109 9.59 -7.20 -11.48
C ALA A 109 8.65 -8.30 -10.94
N VAL A 110 9.17 -9.18 -10.08
CA VAL A 110 8.43 -10.29 -9.45
C VAL A 110 7.25 -9.74 -8.65
N VAL A 111 6.07 -10.33 -8.79
CA VAL A 111 4.87 -9.93 -8.04
C VAL A 111 4.85 -10.60 -6.67
N GLU A 112 4.87 -9.81 -5.61
CA GLU A 112 4.81 -10.27 -4.22
C GLU A 112 3.70 -9.52 -3.47
N ASN A 113 2.77 -10.27 -2.87
CA ASN A 113 1.63 -9.70 -2.13
C ASN A 113 0.85 -8.63 -2.93
N GLY A 114 0.59 -8.90 -4.22
CA GLY A 114 -0.21 -8.02 -5.08
C GLY A 114 0.51 -6.77 -5.58
N ILE A 115 1.81 -6.61 -5.30
CA ILE A 115 2.64 -5.50 -5.77
C ILE A 115 3.95 -6.06 -6.37
N SER A 116 4.40 -5.53 -7.49
CA SER A 116 5.69 -5.94 -8.07
C SER A 116 6.87 -5.43 -7.25
N LYS A 117 8.00 -6.15 -7.31
CA LYS A 117 9.29 -5.60 -6.90
C LYS A 117 9.59 -4.30 -7.66
N THR A 118 10.25 -3.39 -6.96
CA THR A 118 10.60 -2.09 -7.50
C THR A 118 11.66 -2.22 -8.58
N ARG A 119 11.37 -1.67 -9.75
CA ARG A 119 12.36 -1.48 -10.81
C ARG A 119 12.95 -0.07 -10.71
N VAL A 120 14.27 0.02 -10.82
CA VAL A 120 14.98 1.30 -10.76
C VAL A 120 15.47 1.66 -12.15
N THR A 121 15.04 2.80 -12.69
CA THR A 121 15.47 3.30 -14.00
C THR A 121 16.81 4.02 -13.90
N LYS A 122 17.52 4.17 -15.03
CA LYS A 122 18.77 4.94 -15.11
C LYS A 122 18.57 6.41 -14.67
N SER A 123 17.37 6.95 -14.85
CA SER A 123 16.95 8.29 -14.41
C SER A 123 16.56 8.37 -12.92
N ASN A 124 16.83 7.34 -12.11
CA ASN A 124 16.47 7.24 -10.68
C ASN A 124 14.96 7.21 -10.41
N GLU A 125 14.14 6.79 -11.37
CA GLU A 125 12.72 6.52 -11.10
C GLU A 125 12.57 5.14 -10.49
N LEU A 126 11.72 5.04 -9.48
CA LEU A 126 11.29 3.80 -8.85
C LEU A 126 9.90 3.45 -9.39
N ILE A 127 9.79 2.30 -10.04
CA ILE A 127 8.55 1.84 -10.68
C ILE A 127 8.06 0.57 -10.00
N ASN A 128 6.78 0.55 -9.63
CA ASN A 128 6.06 -0.64 -9.17
C ASN A 128 4.73 -0.77 -9.92
N VAL A 129 4.26 -2.01 -10.07
CA VAL A 129 2.90 -2.33 -10.50
C VAL A 129 2.12 -2.85 -9.32
N ILE A 130 0.91 -2.32 -9.11
CA ILE A 130 -0.03 -2.72 -8.07
C ILE A 130 -1.23 -3.37 -8.75
N PHE A 131 -1.70 -4.50 -8.22
CA PHE A 131 -2.85 -5.26 -8.73
C PHE A 131 -4.04 -5.10 -7.78
N PRO A 132 -4.77 -3.97 -7.80
CA PRO A 132 -5.79 -3.65 -6.80
C PRO A 132 -6.90 -4.70 -6.68
N ASP A 133 -7.28 -5.32 -7.80
CA ASP A 133 -8.30 -6.38 -7.87
C ASP A 133 -7.91 -7.66 -7.12
N LYS A 134 -6.63 -7.78 -6.72
CA LYS A 134 -6.09 -8.91 -5.97
C LYS A 134 -6.02 -8.64 -4.47
N LEU A 135 -6.35 -7.43 -4.02
CA LEU A 135 -6.43 -7.12 -2.60
C LEU A 135 -7.53 -7.94 -1.93
N LYS A 136 -7.17 -8.67 -0.87
CA LYS A 136 -8.17 -9.43 -0.11
C LYS A 136 -9.23 -8.51 0.51
N PRO A 137 -10.49 -8.94 0.59
CA PRO A 137 -11.54 -8.16 1.22
C PRO A 137 -11.20 -7.89 2.69
N LYS A 138 -11.73 -6.81 3.23
CA LYS A 138 -11.63 -6.53 4.67
C LYS A 138 -12.25 -7.73 5.42
N LYS A 139 -11.51 -8.33 6.37
CA LYS A 139 -12.07 -9.36 7.25
C LYS A 139 -13.34 -8.83 7.89
N GLN A 140 -14.46 -9.54 7.68
CA GLN A 140 -15.73 -9.20 8.32
C GLN A 140 -15.61 -9.43 9.83
N ALA A 141 -16.36 -8.66 10.61
CA ALA A 141 -16.46 -8.91 12.06
C ALA A 141 -17.16 -10.25 12.29
N TYR A 142 -16.78 -10.96 13.35
CA TYR A 142 -17.49 -12.16 13.76
C TYR A 142 -18.90 -11.78 14.24
N GLN A 143 -19.89 -12.58 13.86
CA GLN A 143 -21.20 -12.51 14.49
C GLN A 143 -21.12 -13.22 15.84
N GLU A 144 -21.52 -12.56 16.92
CA GLU A 144 -21.61 -13.19 18.23
C GLU A 144 -22.76 -14.22 18.22
N ALA A 145 -22.52 -15.40 18.80
CA ALA A 145 -23.55 -16.41 18.96
C ALA A 145 -24.60 -15.92 19.98
N PRO A 146 -25.88 -16.25 19.80
CA PRO A 146 -26.89 -15.94 20.81
C PRO A 146 -26.58 -16.64 22.14
N PRO A 147 -26.89 -16.02 23.30
CA PRO A 147 -26.73 -16.66 24.61
C PRO A 147 -27.62 -17.91 24.72
N PRO A 148 -27.27 -18.89 25.59
CA PRO A 148 -28.10 -20.07 25.79
C PRO A 148 -29.52 -19.69 26.26
N PRO A 149 -30.55 -20.51 25.96
CA PRO A 149 -31.89 -20.30 26.50
C PRO A 149 -31.81 -20.26 28.04
N GLN A 150 -32.39 -19.23 28.65
CA GLN A 150 -32.66 -19.28 30.09
C GLN A 150 -33.80 -20.27 30.29
N TYR A 151 -33.48 -21.48 30.74
CA TYR A 151 -34.50 -22.37 31.29
C TYR A 151 -34.98 -21.74 32.61
N ALA A 152 -36.27 -21.41 32.68
CA ALA A 152 -36.87 -21.08 33.97
C ALA A 152 -36.81 -22.34 34.83
N GLU A 153 -36.08 -22.26 35.94
CA GLU A 153 -36.19 -23.25 37.02
C GLU A 153 -37.59 -23.05 37.64
N GLU A 154 -38.49 -24.02 37.43
CA GLU A 154 -39.81 -24.10 38.08
C GLU A 154 -39.69 -24.61 39.53
#